data_AF-V7I4F6-F1
#
_entry.id   AF-V7I4F6-F1
#
_cell.length_a   1.000
_cell.length_b   1.000
_cell.length_c   1.000
_cell.angle_alpha   90.00
_cell.angle_beta   90.00
_cell.angle_gamma   90.00
#
_symmetry.space_group_name_H-M   'P 1'
#
loop_
_entity.id
_entity.type
_entity.pdbx_description
1 polymer ?
#
loop_
_entity_poly.entity_id
_entity_poly.type
_entity_poly.pdbx_seq_one_letter_code
_entity_poly.pdbx_strand_id
1 'polypeptide(L)' 'MICPRCDSDKIKVMVKSPVGDEWEVYVCEKCWFSWRSTETINVLPKFRLDDEKIRNMQMIPPIPPLGK' A
#
# COMPACT_ATOMS: atom_id res chain seq x y z
N MET A 1 5.52 -10.98 -6.03
CA MET A 1 5.79 -10.84 -4.58
C MET A 1 4.46 -10.78 -3.85
N ILE A 2 4.41 -10.99 -2.53
CA ILE A 2 3.18 -10.91 -1.73
C ILE A 2 3.24 -9.68 -0.82
N CYS A 3 2.12 -8.98 -0.65
CA CYS A 3 2.08 -7.75 0.11
C CYS A 3 2.25 -8.07 1.60
N PRO A 4 3.27 -7.51 2.28
CA PRO A 4 3.56 -7.85 3.67
C PRO A 4 2.47 -7.37 4.65
N ARG A 5 1.56 -6.49 4.21
CA ARG A 5 0.51 -5.90 5.04
C ARG A 5 -0.85 -6.58 4.91
N CYS A 6 -1.21 -7.05 3.71
CA CYS A 6 -2.55 -7.57 3.41
C CYS A 6 -2.57 -8.87 2.60
N ASP A 7 -1.41 -9.48 2.37
CA ASP A 7 -1.23 -10.78 1.69
C ASP A 7 -1.74 -10.86 0.24
N SER A 8 -2.06 -9.70 -0.37
CA SER A 8 -2.38 -9.63 -1.80
C SER A 8 -1.15 -9.85 -2.68
N ASP A 9 -1.37 -10.51 -3.81
CA ASP A 9 -0.42 -10.70 -4.92
C ASP A 9 -0.43 -9.55 -5.94
N LYS A 10 -1.35 -8.58 -5.82
CA LYS A 10 -1.48 -7.43 -6.75
C LYS A 10 -0.54 -6.30 -6.35
N ILE A 11 0.67 -6.35 -6.88
CA ILE A 11 1.73 -5.38 -6.60
C ILE A 11 2.37 -4.92 -7.90
N LYS A 12 2.63 -3.62 -8.01
CA LYS A 12 3.35 -3.03 -9.14
C LYS A 12 4.54 -2.19 -8.68
N VAL A 13 5.49 -1.98 -9.58
CA VAL A 13 6.51 -0.93 -9.43
C VAL A 13 5.82 0.41 -9.66
N MET A 14 5.87 1.28 -8.65
CA MET A 14 5.33 2.64 -8.72
C MET A 14 6.33 3.61 -9.34
N VAL A 15 7.60 3.51 -8.94
CA VAL A 15 8.68 4.39 -9.41
C VAL A 15 10.02 3.68 -9.24
N LYS A 16 10.97 3.98 -10.14
CA LYS A 16 12.37 3.53 -10.07
C LYS A 16 13.27 4.71 -9.70
N SER A 17 14.44 4.42 -9.13
CA SER A 17 15.45 5.45 -8.87
C SER A 17 15.73 6.26 -10.14
N PRO A 18 15.78 7.61 -10.07
CA PRO A 18 16.18 8.43 -11.20
C PRO A 18 17.69 8.38 -11.45
N VAL A 19 18.46 7.82 -10.51
CA VAL A 19 19.91 7.65 -10.59
C VAL A 19 20.21 6.15 -10.49
N GLY A 20 20.53 5.52 -11.61
CA GLY A 20 20.87 4.10 -11.69
C GLY A 20 19.77 3.14 -11.20
N ASP A 21 20.15 1.87 -11.01
CA ASP A 21 19.26 0.79 -10.55
C ASP A 21 19.33 0.58 -9.02
N GLU A 22 19.43 1.67 -8.26
CA GLU A 22 19.68 1.63 -6.81
C GLU A 22 18.48 1.13 -5.99
N TRP A 23 17.25 1.47 -6.42
CA TRP A 23 16.02 1.05 -5.75
C TRP A 23 14.80 1.15 -6.66
N GLU A 24 13.78 0.38 -6.30
CA GLU A 24 12.42 0.49 -6.83
C GLU A 24 11.46 0.71 -5.66
N VAL A 25 10.39 1.48 -5.87
CA VAL A 25 9.27 1.54 -4.93
C VAL A 25 8.17 0.64 -5.47
N TYR A 26 7.74 -0.32 -4.65
CA TYR A 26 6.58 -1.15 -4.90
C TYR A 26 5.34 -0.52 -4.27
N VAL A 27 4.16 -0.77 -4.85
CA VAL A 27 2.87 -0.43 -4.26
C VAL A 27 1.89 -1.59 -4.43
N CYS A 28 1.21 -1.95 -3.35
CA CYS A 28 0.10 -2.89 -3.40
C CYS A 28 -1.16 -2.19 -3.92
N GLU A 29 -1.80 -2.75 -4.94
CA GLU A 29 -3.01 -2.16 -5.54
C GLU A 29 -4.29 -2.45 -4.73
N LYS A 30 -4.20 -3.28 -3.68
CA LYS A 30 -5.29 -3.58 -2.76
C LYS A 30 -5.32 -2.64 -1.56
N CYS A 31 -4.20 -2.51 -0.85
CA CYS A 31 -4.13 -1.74 0.40
C CYS A 31 -3.31 -0.45 0.29
N TRP A 32 -2.75 -0.15 -0.89
CA TRP A 32 -1.94 1.04 -1.17
C TRP A 32 -0.69 1.20 -0.30
N PHE A 33 -0.29 0.16 0.42
CA PHE A 33 0.99 0.13 1.12
C PHE A 33 2.11 0.14 0.08
N SER A 34 3.08 1.04 0.27
CA SER A 34 4.27 1.16 -0.56
C SER A 34 5.53 0.96 0.27
N TRP A 35 6.57 0.44 -0.38
CA TRP A 35 7.87 0.19 0.24
C TRP A 35 8.97 0.12 -0.82
N ARG A 36 10.22 0.36 -0.43
CA ARG A 36 11.37 0.23 -1.33
C ARG A 36 11.91 -1.19 -1.37
N SER A 37 12.52 -1.55 -2.50
CA SER A 37 13.24 -2.83 -2.69
C SER A 37 14.37 -3.05 -1.67
N THR A 38 14.91 -1.98 -1.10
CA THR A 38 16.01 -2.00 -0.13
C THR A 38 15.54 -1.98 1.33
N GLU A 39 14.23 -1.92 1.59
CA GLU A 39 13.69 -1.88 2.95
C GLU A 39 13.43 -3.29 3.52
N THR A 40 13.79 -3.50 4.79
CA THR A 40 13.34 -4.67 5.55
C THR A 40 11.98 -4.37 6.17
N ILE A 41 10.94 -5.02 5.66
CA ILE A 41 9.58 -4.70 6.07
C ILE A 41 9.21 -5.39 7.38
N ASN A 42 8.77 -4.60 8.36
CA ASN A 42 8.18 -5.09 9.60
C ASN A 42 6.78 -4.49 9.79
N VAL A 43 5.74 -5.28 9.49
CA VAL A 43 4.35 -4.88 9.74
C VAL A 43 3.92 -5.46 11.09
N LEU A 44 3.73 -4.58 12.09
CA LEU A 44 3.19 -5.01 13.38
C LEU A 44 1.79 -5.62 13.20
N PRO A 45 1.41 -6.65 13.96
CA PRO A 45 0.11 -7.33 13.81
C PRO A 45 -1.10 -6.38 13.78
N LYS A 46 -1.09 -5.33 14.60
CA LYS A 46 -2.15 -4.30 14.64
C LYS A 46 -2.32 -3.50 13.35
N PHE A 47 -1.31 -3.47 12.48
CA PHE A 47 -1.33 -2.76 11.21
C PHE A 47 -1.60 -3.66 10.00
N ARG A 48 -1.74 -4.98 10.21
CA ARG A 48 -2.17 -5.90 9.16
C ARG A 48 -3.63 -5.63 8.78
N LEU A 49 -3.88 -5.70 7.48
CA LEU A 49 -5.18 -5.41 6.89
C LEU A 49 -5.74 -6.65 6.21
N ASP A 50 -7.05 -6.75 6.24
CA ASP A 50 -7.87 -7.72 5.53
C ASP A 50 -9.01 -6.96 4.83
N ASP A 51 -9.84 -7.68 4.07
CA ASP A 51 -10.93 -7.07 3.31
C ASP A 51 -12.00 -6.41 4.19
N GLU A 52 -12.21 -6.93 5.40
CA GLU A 52 -13.18 -6.37 6.33
C GLU A 52 -12.69 -5.05 6.93
N LYS A 53 -11.44 -5.01 7.39
CA LYS A 53 -10.82 -3.77 7.89
C LYS A 53 -10.77 -2.70 6.83
N ILE A 54 -10.41 -3.04 5.58
CA ILE A 54 -10.35 -2.09 4.47
C ILE A 54 -11.74 -1.49 4.20
N ARG A 55 -12.79 -2.32 4.13
CA ARG A 55 -14.17 -1.84 3.94
C ARG A 55 -14.65 -0.89 5.04
N ASN A 56 -14.19 -1.11 6.27
CA ASN A 56 -14.59 -0.32 7.44
C ASN A 56 -13.61 0.82 7.77
N MET A 57 -12.63 1.12 6.91
CA MET A 57 -11.72 2.24 7.14
C MET A 57 -12.47 3.57 7.10
N GLN A 58 -12.10 4.46 8.01
CA GLN A 58 -12.58 5.83 7.99
C GLN A 58 -12.14 6.55 6.72
N MET A 59 -13.07 7.28 6.12
CA MET A 59 -12.79 8.21 5.05
C MET A 59 -12.36 9.54 5.66
N ILE A 60 -11.08 9.87 5.58
CA ILE A 60 -10.53 11.13 6.09
C ILE A 60 -9.70 11.84 5.02
N PRO A 61 -10.05 13.08 4.65
CA PRO A 61 -11.27 13.79 5.04
C PRO A 61 -12.52 13.10 4.45
N PRO A 62 -13.72 13.31 5.04
CA PRO A 62 -14.94 12.81 4.42
C PRO A 62 -15.12 13.45 3.04
N ILE A 63 -15.47 12.64 2.03
CA ILE A 63 -15.85 13.14 0.71
C ILE A 63 -17.12 13.99 0.88
N PRO A 64 -17.10 15.28 0.49
CA PRO A 64 -18.29 16.11 0.52
C PRO A 64 -19.42 15.50 -0.33
N PRO A 65 -20.70 15.68 0.04
CA PRO A 65 -21.78 15.25 -0.82
C PRO A 65 -21.64 15.90 -2.19
N LEU A 66 -21.89 15.13 -3.25
CA LEU A 66 -21.97 15.70 -4.59
C LEU A 66 -23.09 16.76 -4.59
N GLY A 67 -22.77 17.98 -5.01
CA GLY A 67 -23.77 19.04 -5.17
C GLY A 67 -24.86 18.58 -6.14
N LYS A 68 -26.10 19.03 -5.90
CA LYS A 68 -27.18 18.88 -6.89
C LYS A 68 -26.95 19.79 -8.08
#